data_AF-A0A8T5DVS1-F1
#
_entry.id   AF-A0A8T5DVS1-F1
#
_cell.length_a   1.000
_cell.length_b   1.000
_cell.length_c   1.000
_cell.angle_alpha   90.00
_cell.angle_beta   90.00
_cell.angle_gamma   90.00
#
_symmetry.space_group_name_H-M   'P 1'
#
loop_
_entity.id
_entity.type
_entity.pdbx_description
1 polymer ?
#
loop_
_entity_poly.entity_id
_entity_poly.type
_entity_poly.pdbx_seq_one_letter_code
_entity_poly.pdbx_strand_id
1 'polypeptide(L)'
;MEEKIGSPRTSPAPLLGWLIAPLAVLLAIAAIKVVGIDFDLNLDNMMPMLVIVIAGILGTVPRILKNNDMIPFGPSTLSLATLGVAMIGHQAITHLSDLGAFTALQFLVVTFTVYFFDSRARHEWSTVTIFTAIGVNIGMIASNFYNGELVTIFERSEGGFVSTLNLQRQALGYIFFSYLMIFVLLGLMVAVLARGVLNAESKDGWFGNINSSEGLWNKSTLPLQIALLVWILAHVASLWHFDSVEMFDKLGITSEEGYHGHFGFWAAFFTGMVSLIVAGMVSERWHTRAMLLGSMWALYQVSSWYERGIWQADQLEGTWGALIWLGITFFICVGIYMISTHEKWGGWSNKEDHEMSGARKFWNAHWSSVMIGMAFFFGLVIRIQWYAVPSMNAYGTGNWDMTGGSDPWYMKRVVDYILANEAHLVMDADRAYPLGGFNPRPPLFTWSIAILSMLLEPMLGDDAVWYAMLGLPAVYGALTIFPIATIAKDHFGKSTAVIAAWLISFMPAHVSHSTWALADHDAFVMLFISMGFMYWMKAMKYSG
;
A
#
# COMPACT_ATOMS: atom_id res chain seq x y z
N MET A 1 20.35 -48.81 8.80
CA MET A 1 19.78 -47.85 9.76
C MET A 1 20.28 -46.48 9.33
N GLU A 2 19.48 -45.78 8.54
CA GLU A 2 19.76 -44.38 8.20
C GLU A 2 19.44 -43.51 9.42
N GLU A 3 20.44 -42.75 9.82
CA GLU A 3 20.37 -41.80 10.92
C GLU A 3 19.44 -40.66 10.48
N LYS A 4 18.23 -40.61 11.07
CA LYS A 4 17.32 -39.47 10.95
C LYS A 4 17.97 -38.27 11.61
N ILE A 5 18.71 -37.49 10.83
CA ILE A 5 19.12 -36.13 11.18
C ILE A 5 17.83 -35.36 11.55
N GLY A 6 17.89 -34.70 12.71
CA GLY A 6 16.76 -34.18 13.48
C GLY A 6 15.63 -33.56 12.65
N SER A 7 14.40 -33.96 12.98
CA SER A 7 13.17 -33.33 12.51
C SER A 7 13.27 -31.81 12.73
N PRO A 8 13.10 -30.96 11.70
CA PRO A 8 12.62 -29.60 11.94
C PRO A 8 11.31 -29.73 12.72
N ARG A 9 11.01 -28.80 13.64
CA ARG A 9 9.80 -28.82 14.48
C ARG A 9 8.64 -29.48 13.74
N THR A 10 8.09 -30.56 14.30
CA THR A 10 6.82 -31.15 13.85
C THR A 10 5.87 -29.99 13.57
N SER A 11 5.33 -29.91 12.35
CA SER A 11 4.47 -28.81 11.91
C SER A 11 3.59 -28.35 13.06
N PRO A 12 3.60 -27.05 13.47
CA PRO A 12 2.71 -26.59 14.53
C PRO A 12 1.30 -27.07 14.22
N ALA A 13 0.54 -27.47 15.25
CA ALA A 13 -0.81 -27.97 15.08
C ALA A 13 -1.54 -26.99 14.14
N PRO A 14 -2.01 -27.41 12.95
CA PRO A 14 -2.39 -26.49 11.88
C PRO A 14 -3.45 -25.45 12.29
N LEU A 15 -4.20 -25.78 13.34
CA LEU A 15 -5.24 -24.96 13.97
C LEU A 15 -4.70 -23.78 14.79
N LEU A 16 -3.44 -23.81 15.26
CA LEU A 16 -2.84 -22.69 16.01
C LEU A 16 -2.75 -21.42 15.16
N GLY A 17 -2.57 -21.55 13.84
CA GLY A 17 -2.60 -20.44 12.89
C GLY A 17 -3.94 -19.72 12.85
N TRP A 18 -5.05 -20.35 13.29
CA TRP A 18 -6.37 -19.70 13.36
C TRP A 18 -6.45 -18.60 14.42
N LEU A 19 -5.50 -18.54 15.36
CA LEU A 19 -5.43 -17.46 16.36
C LEU A 19 -4.98 -16.11 15.76
N ILE A 20 -4.42 -16.11 14.55
CA ILE A 20 -3.87 -14.90 13.90
C ILE A 20 -4.96 -13.89 13.56
N ALA A 21 -6.09 -14.35 13.03
CA ALA A 21 -7.18 -13.44 12.65
C ALA A 21 -7.90 -12.83 13.86
N PRO A 22 -8.24 -13.60 14.92
CA PRO A 22 -8.71 -13.02 16.19
C PRO A 22 -7.72 -12.04 16.81
N LEU A 23 -6.41 -12.32 16.76
CA LEU A 23 -5.38 -11.39 17.24
C LEU A 23 -5.43 -10.04 16.48
N ALA A 24 -5.59 -10.06 15.17
CA ALA A 24 -5.72 -8.83 14.37
C ALA A 24 -6.93 -8.00 14.82
N VAL A 25 -8.08 -8.63 15.07
CA VAL A 25 -9.28 -7.96 15.59
C VAL A 25 -9.04 -7.39 17.00
N LEU A 26 -8.40 -8.15 17.90
CA LEU A 26 -8.09 -7.67 19.25
C LEU A 26 -7.17 -6.45 19.22
N LEU A 27 -6.17 -6.43 18.35
CA LEU A 27 -5.30 -5.27 18.16
C LEU A 27 -6.06 -4.08 17.57
N ALA A 28 -7.04 -4.31 16.70
CA ALA A 28 -7.92 -3.25 16.18
C ALA A 28 -8.78 -2.63 17.28
N ILE A 29 -9.39 -3.46 18.13
CA ILE A 29 -10.16 -2.99 19.29
C ILE A 29 -9.25 -2.23 20.27
N ALA A 30 -8.04 -2.72 20.52
CA ALA A 30 -7.08 -2.03 21.37
C ALA A 30 -6.72 -0.65 20.80
N ALA A 31 -6.48 -0.55 19.49
CA ALA A 31 -6.19 0.73 18.83
C ALA A 31 -7.36 1.73 18.96
N ILE A 32 -8.60 1.28 18.74
CA ILE A 32 -9.82 2.10 18.94
C ILE A 32 -9.88 2.64 20.38
N LYS A 33 -9.71 1.75 21.37
CA LYS A 33 -9.79 2.13 22.79
C LYS A 33 -8.66 3.03 23.26
N VAL A 34 -7.44 2.80 22.78
CA VAL A 34 -6.25 3.60 23.18
C VAL A 34 -6.34 5.01 22.64
N VAL A 35 -6.84 5.19 21.41
CA VAL A 35 -7.01 6.50 20.80
C VAL A 35 -8.26 7.21 21.34
N GLY A 36 -9.24 6.46 21.85
CA GLY A 36 -10.51 7.02 22.33
C GLY A 36 -11.50 7.30 21.20
N ILE A 37 -11.42 6.54 20.11
CA ILE A 37 -12.40 6.60 19.02
C ILE A 37 -13.74 6.12 19.57
N ASP A 38 -14.77 6.96 19.49
CA ASP A 38 -16.13 6.61 19.89
C ASP A 38 -16.72 5.62 18.89
N PHE A 39 -16.62 4.33 19.22
CA PHE A 39 -17.09 3.22 18.41
C PHE A 39 -17.72 2.17 19.29
N ASP A 40 -19.03 1.96 19.12
CA ASP A 40 -19.77 0.98 19.90
C ASP A 40 -19.34 -0.45 19.52
N LEU A 41 -18.73 -1.15 20.49
CA LEU A 41 -18.21 -2.51 20.35
C LEU A 41 -19.32 -3.55 20.54
N ASN A 42 -20.41 -3.40 19.79
CA ASN A 42 -21.48 -4.37 19.68
C ASN A 42 -21.21 -5.36 18.53
N LEU A 43 -22.01 -6.43 18.47
CA LEU A 43 -21.82 -7.47 17.46
C LEU A 43 -21.93 -6.89 16.04
N ASP A 44 -22.96 -6.08 15.78
CA ASP A 44 -23.30 -5.56 14.46
C ASP A 44 -22.15 -4.73 13.86
N ASN A 45 -21.57 -3.84 14.66
CA ASN A 45 -20.45 -2.99 14.26
C ASN A 45 -19.14 -3.79 14.08
N MET A 46 -18.98 -4.89 14.82
CA MET A 46 -17.81 -5.76 14.71
C MET A 46 -17.93 -6.80 13.59
N MET A 47 -19.13 -7.07 13.07
CA MET A 47 -19.38 -8.11 12.07
C MET A 47 -18.47 -8.00 10.84
N PRO A 48 -18.20 -6.82 10.23
CA PRO A 48 -17.30 -6.73 9.07
C PRO A 48 -15.88 -7.27 9.36
N MET A 49 -15.35 -7.01 10.55
CA MET A 49 -14.05 -7.56 10.97
C MET A 49 -14.13 -9.06 11.29
N LEU A 50 -15.24 -9.53 11.88
CA LEU A 50 -15.46 -10.96 12.15
C LEU A 50 -15.61 -11.77 10.86
N VAL A 51 -16.21 -11.21 9.82
CA VAL A 51 -16.27 -11.82 8.48
C VAL A 51 -14.87 -12.07 7.93
N ILE A 52 -13.91 -11.17 8.16
CA ILE A 52 -12.50 -11.37 7.78
C ILE A 52 -11.86 -12.51 8.57
N VAL A 53 -12.21 -12.68 9.86
CA VAL A 53 -11.76 -13.83 10.66
C VAL A 53 -12.24 -15.13 10.04
N ILE A 54 -13.53 -15.21 9.69
CA ILE A 54 -14.12 -16.38 9.02
C ILE A 54 -13.43 -16.63 7.67
N ALA A 55 -13.26 -15.59 6.86
CA ALA A 55 -12.58 -15.66 5.55
C ALA A 55 -11.14 -16.19 5.68
N GLY A 56 -10.38 -15.67 6.64
CA GLY A 56 -9.00 -16.09 6.91
C GLY A 56 -8.92 -17.56 7.32
N ILE A 57 -9.83 -18.02 8.19
CA ILE A 57 -9.93 -19.43 8.59
C ILE A 57 -10.25 -20.30 7.37
N LEU A 58 -11.33 -19.97 6.63
CA LEU A 58 -11.76 -20.73 5.46
C LEU A 58 -10.69 -20.83 4.38
N GLY A 59 -9.89 -19.78 4.17
CA GLY A 59 -8.77 -19.80 3.23
C GLY A 59 -7.69 -20.84 3.59
N THR A 60 -7.53 -21.19 4.88
CA THR A 60 -6.54 -22.20 5.33
C THR A 60 -7.08 -23.64 5.32
N VAL A 61 -8.40 -23.83 5.35
CA VAL A 61 -9.05 -25.14 5.45
C VAL A 61 -8.61 -26.12 4.35
N PRO A 62 -8.54 -25.75 3.06
CA PRO A 62 -8.16 -26.69 2.00
C PRO A 62 -6.80 -27.35 2.20
N ARG A 63 -5.81 -26.61 2.70
CA ARG A 63 -4.47 -27.16 3.01
C ARG A 63 -4.55 -28.13 4.19
N ILE A 64 -5.28 -27.76 5.26
CA ILE A 64 -5.41 -28.59 6.46
C ILE A 64 -6.05 -29.93 6.12
N LEU A 65 -7.14 -29.91 5.35
CA LEU A 65 -7.82 -31.12 4.88
C LEU A 65 -6.90 -31.98 4.02
N LYS A 66 -6.12 -31.36 3.12
CA LYS A 66 -5.17 -32.07 2.25
C LYS A 66 -4.01 -32.70 3.01
N ASN A 67 -3.42 -31.97 3.96
CA ASN A 67 -2.27 -32.45 4.74
C ASN A 67 -2.62 -33.59 5.71
N ASN A 68 -3.90 -33.69 6.09
CA ASN A 68 -4.42 -34.77 6.94
C ASN A 68 -5.00 -35.95 6.12
N ASP A 69 -4.71 -36.01 4.81
CA ASP A 69 -5.21 -37.03 3.87
C ASP A 69 -6.75 -37.20 3.88
N MET A 70 -7.49 -36.16 4.26
CA MET A 70 -8.96 -36.20 4.36
C MET A 70 -9.66 -36.07 3.01
N ILE A 71 -8.95 -35.60 1.98
CA ILE A 71 -9.48 -35.33 0.64
C ILE A 71 -8.49 -35.74 -0.46
N PRO A 72 -8.91 -36.51 -1.48
CA PRO A 72 -8.03 -37.00 -2.54
C PRO A 72 -7.91 -36.03 -3.74
N PHE A 73 -8.16 -34.73 -3.55
CA PHE A 73 -8.26 -33.78 -4.67
C PHE A 73 -6.94 -33.10 -5.03
N GLY A 74 -6.74 -32.88 -6.34
CA GLY A 74 -5.59 -32.14 -6.87
C GLY A 74 -5.65 -30.63 -6.57
N PRO A 75 -4.51 -29.91 -6.71
CA PRO A 75 -4.45 -28.47 -6.44
C PRO A 75 -5.45 -27.63 -7.25
N SER A 76 -5.66 -27.97 -8.53
CA SER A 76 -6.59 -27.24 -9.41
C SER A 76 -8.04 -27.36 -8.94
N THR A 77 -8.46 -28.56 -8.57
CA THR A 77 -9.81 -28.83 -8.03
C THR A 77 -10.01 -28.09 -6.72
N LEU A 78 -9.00 -28.07 -5.83
CA LEU A 78 -9.09 -27.32 -4.57
C LEU A 78 -9.14 -25.82 -4.79
N SER A 79 -8.41 -25.29 -5.76
CA SER A 79 -8.45 -23.87 -6.09
C SER A 79 -9.82 -23.46 -6.63
N LEU A 80 -10.41 -24.29 -7.50
CA LEU A 80 -11.74 -24.05 -8.03
C LEU A 80 -12.82 -24.18 -6.96
N ALA A 81 -12.74 -25.20 -6.10
CA ALA A 81 -13.66 -25.37 -4.99
C ALA A 81 -13.59 -24.20 -4.00
N THR A 82 -12.38 -23.73 -3.68
CA THR A 82 -12.19 -22.58 -2.78
C THR A 82 -12.73 -21.30 -3.40
N LEU A 83 -12.52 -21.08 -4.69
CA LEU A 83 -13.14 -19.97 -5.41
C LEU A 83 -14.68 -20.08 -5.37
N GLY A 84 -15.23 -21.27 -5.59
CA GLY A 84 -16.68 -21.51 -5.48
C GLY A 84 -17.23 -21.18 -4.09
N VAL A 85 -16.55 -21.62 -3.02
CA VAL A 85 -16.92 -21.29 -1.63
C VAL A 85 -16.82 -19.78 -1.38
N ALA A 86 -15.77 -19.13 -1.85
CA ALA A 86 -15.59 -17.69 -1.71
C ALA A 86 -16.71 -16.90 -2.45
N MET A 87 -17.08 -17.34 -3.65
CA MET A 87 -18.18 -16.74 -4.44
C MET A 87 -19.54 -16.97 -3.79
N ILE A 88 -19.82 -18.18 -3.31
CA ILE A 88 -21.07 -18.48 -2.59
C ILE A 88 -21.15 -17.67 -1.30
N GLY A 89 -20.07 -17.60 -0.53
CA GLY A 89 -20.03 -16.80 0.70
C GLY A 89 -20.19 -15.31 0.42
N HIS A 90 -19.59 -14.80 -0.66
CA HIS A 90 -19.86 -13.44 -1.14
C HIS A 90 -21.34 -13.21 -1.41
N GLN A 91 -21.97 -14.06 -2.22
CA GLN A 91 -23.40 -13.98 -2.55
C GLN A 91 -24.30 -14.13 -1.31
N ALA A 92 -23.91 -14.98 -0.36
CA ALA A 92 -24.62 -15.13 0.90
C ALA A 92 -24.55 -13.85 1.75
N ILE A 93 -23.39 -13.21 1.83
CA ILE A 93 -23.26 -11.94 2.56
C ILE A 93 -24.06 -10.84 1.87
N THR A 94 -24.03 -10.73 0.53
CA THR A 94 -24.76 -9.68 -0.19
C THR A 94 -26.28 -9.82 -0.11
N HIS A 95 -26.81 -11.05 -0.09
CA HIS A 95 -28.27 -11.28 -0.19
C HIS A 95 -28.93 -11.78 1.09
N LEU A 96 -28.16 -12.31 2.05
CA LEU A 96 -28.68 -12.88 3.29
C LEU A 96 -28.22 -12.11 4.54
N SER A 97 -27.50 -11.00 4.39
CA SER A 97 -27.05 -10.15 5.51
C SER A 97 -27.09 -8.67 5.14
N ASP A 98 -27.11 -7.81 6.16
CA ASP A 98 -27.10 -6.35 5.99
C ASP A 98 -25.68 -5.74 5.95
N LEU A 99 -24.64 -6.57 5.77
CA LEU A 99 -23.23 -6.14 5.85
C LEU A 99 -22.71 -5.41 4.60
N GLY A 100 -23.51 -5.37 3.54
CA GLY A 100 -23.22 -4.66 2.30
C GLY A 100 -22.21 -5.35 1.37
N ALA A 101 -22.13 -4.86 0.13
CA ALA A 101 -21.31 -5.45 -0.92
C ALA A 101 -19.80 -5.36 -0.65
N PHE A 102 -19.36 -4.32 0.06
CA PHE A 102 -17.94 -4.17 0.37
C PHE A 102 -17.41 -5.25 1.31
N THR A 103 -18.15 -5.54 2.38
CA THR A 103 -17.81 -6.63 3.31
C THR A 103 -17.83 -7.99 2.60
N ALA A 104 -18.81 -8.22 1.73
CA ALA A 104 -18.88 -9.42 0.91
C ALA A 104 -17.67 -9.55 -0.03
N LEU A 105 -17.21 -8.44 -0.64
CA LEU A 105 -16.02 -8.44 -1.49
C LEU A 105 -14.75 -8.73 -0.67
N GLN A 106 -14.61 -8.13 0.50
CA GLN A 106 -13.50 -8.43 1.41
C GLN A 106 -13.47 -9.91 1.78
N PHE A 107 -14.62 -10.52 2.08
CA PHE A 107 -14.71 -11.96 2.34
C PHE A 107 -14.15 -12.79 1.18
N LEU A 108 -14.59 -12.49 -0.05
CA LEU A 108 -14.14 -13.17 -1.26
C LEU A 108 -12.63 -13.06 -1.45
N VAL A 109 -12.13 -11.81 -1.43
CA VAL A 109 -10.72 -11.50 -1.70
C VAL A 109 -9.83 -12.10 -0.63
N VAL A 110 -10.18 -11.97 0.65
CA VAL A 110 -9.39 -12.52 1.77
C VAL A 110 -9.39 -14.04 1.70
N THR A 111 -10.55 -14.69 1.56
CA THR A 111 -10.64 -16.16 1.51
C THR A 111 -9.75 -16.72 0.40
N PHE A 112 -9.86 -16.17 -0.82
CA PHE A 112 -9.12 -16.67 -1.97
C PHE A 112 -7.62 -16.34 -1.87
N THR A 113 -7.25 -15.13 -1.42
CA THR A 113 -5.84 -14.71 -1.31
C THR A 113 -5.11 -15.45 -0.20
N VAL A 114 -5.76 -15.66 0.95
CA VAL A 114 -5.23 -16.49 2.03
C VAL A 114 -5.00 -17.92 1.54
N TYR A 115 -5.98 -18.52 0.85
CA TYR A 115 -5.79 -19.82 0.20
C TYR A 115 -4.63 -19.83 -0.79
N PHE A 116 -4.53 -18.82 -1.65
CA PHE A 116 -3.50 -18.71 -2.67
C PHE A 116 -2.08 -18.76 -2.06
N PHE A 117 -1.87 -18.03 -0.96
CA PHE A 117 -0.59 -18.03 -0.26
C PHE A 117 -0.37 -19.28 0.59
N ASP A 118 -1.38 -19.71 1.35
CA ASP A 118 -1.29 -20.83 2.28
C ASP A 118 -1.05 -22.16 1.54
N SER A 119 -1.75 -22.39 0.42
CA SER A 119 -1.56 -23.56 -0.45
C SER A 119 -0.17 -23.66 -1.09
N ARG A 120 0.57 -22.54 -1.14
CA ARG A 120 1.95 -22.45 -1.66
C ARG A 120 2.99 -22.34 -0.55
N ALA A 121 2.62 -22.67 0.69
CA ALA A 121 3.49 -22.59 1.87
C ALA A 121 4.07 -21.17 2.12
N ARG A 122 3.32 -20.12 1.77
CA ARG A 122 3.67 -18.70 2.03
C ARG A 122 2.83 -18.15 3.19
N HIS A 123 2.95 -18.77 4.36
CA HIS A 123 2.07 -18.53 5.51
C HIS A 123 2.18 -17.09 6.08
N GLU A 124 3.35 -16.47 5.95
CA GLU A 124 3.57 -15.08 6.36
C GLU A 124 2.73 -14.11 5.53
N TRP A 125 2.63 -14.33 4.21
CA TRP A 125 1.81 -13.48 3.34
C TRP A 125 0.31 -13.68 3.58
N SER A 126 -0.11 -14.88 3.98
CA SER A 126 -1.47 -15.11 4.47
C SER A 126 -1.75 -14.27 5.73
N THR A 127 -0.82 -14.23 6.68
CA THR A 127 -0.92 -13.40 7.89
C THR A 127 -1.01 -11.91 7.55
N VAL A 128 -0.13 -11.41 6.68
CA VAL A 128 -0.15 -10.02 6.22
C VAL A 128 -1.46 -9.68 5.53
N THR A 129 -2.03 -10.60 4.73
CA THR A 129 -3.31 -10.40 4.04
C THR A 129 -4.46 -10.19 5.04
N ILE A 130 -4.55 -11.03 6.07
CA ILE A 130 -5.58 -10.93 7.11
C ILE A 130 -5.47 -9.59 7.85
N PHE A 131 -4.26 -9.23 8.28
CA PHE A 131 -4.01 -7.96 8.97
C PHE A 131 -4.32 -6.76 8.09
N THR A 132 -3.97 -6.81 6.80
CA THR A 132 -4.27 -5.74 5.85
C THR A 132 -5.77 -5.54 5.69
N ALA A 133 -6.55 -6.61 5.60
CA ALA A 133 -8.02 -6.52 5.50
C ALA A 133 -8.66 -5.94 6.76
N ILE A 134 -8.17 -6.32 7.95
CA ILE A 134 -8.58 -5.67 9.20
C ILE A 134 -8.16 -4.18 9.21
N GLY A 135 -6.97 -3.88 8.70
CA GLY A 135 -6.44 -2.53 8.50
C GLY A 135 -7.37 -1.63 7.66
N VAL A 136 -7.97 -2.18 6.60
CA VAL A 136 -8.97 -1.46 5.81
C VAL A 136 -10.20 -1.12 6.65
N ASN A 137 -10.69 -2.06 7.46
CA ASN A 137 -11.87 -1.83 8.30
C ASN A 137 -11.62 -0.79 9.39
N ILE A 138 -10.53 -0.92 10.16
CA ILE A 138 -10.20 0.07 11.18
C ILE A 138 -9.86 1.43 10.57
N GLY A 139 -9.22 1.47 9.39
CA GLY A 139 -8.99 2.71 8.64
C GLY A 139 -10.30 3.42 8.29
N MET A 140 -11.32 2.67 7.84
CA MET A 140 -12.65 3.24 7.59
C MET A 140 -13.32 3.73 8.88
N ILE A 141 -13.28 2.93 9.96
CA ILE A 141 -13.84 3.30 11.27
C ILE A 141 -13.21 4.60 11.77
N ALA A 142 -11.88 4.68 11.76
CA ALA A 142 -11.15 5.88 12.17
C ALA A 142 -11.51 7.08 11.28
N SER A 143 -11.51 6.90 9.95
CA SER A 143 -11.86 8.00 9.04
C SER A 143 -13.30 8.49 9.24
N ASN A 144 -14.25 7.58 9.49
CA ASN A 144 -15.63 7.96 9.76
C ASN A 144 -15.77 8.75 11.07
N PHE A 145 -15.00 8.39 12.10
CA PHE A 145 -14.95 9.15 13.35
C PHE A 145 -14.44 10.58 13.12
N TYR A 146 -13.28 10.75 12.48
CA TYR A 146 -12.73 12.08 12.19
C TYR A 146 -13.53 12.87 11.17
N ASN A 147 -14.36 12.22 10.35
CA ASN A 147 -15.27 12.92 9.44
C ASN A 147 -16.30 13.77 10.21
N GLY A 148 -16.68 13.38 11.42
CA GLY A 148 -17.52 14.18 12.32
C GLY A 148 -16.76 15.30 13.04
N GLU A 149 -15.47 15.11 13.30
CA GLU A 149 -14.63 16.08 14.02
C GLU A 149 -14.10 17.21 13.12
N LEU A 150 -13.73 16.87 11.88
CA LEU A 150 -13.13 17.82 10.95
C LEU A 150 -14.20 18.67 10.26
N VAL A 151 -13.98 19.98 10.16
CA VAL A 151 -14.95 20.92 9.56
C VAL A 151 -14.82 21.01 8.04
N THR A 152 -15.93 21.27 7.36
CA THR A 152 -16.02 21.52 5.90
C THR A 152 -16.10 23.00 5.53
N ILE A 153 -16.33 23.86 6.53
CA ILE A 153 -16.28 25.31 6.45
C ILE A 153 -15.51 25.78 7.69
N PHE A 154 -14.42 26.52 7.48
CA PHE A 154 -13.59 27.05 8.55
C PHE A 154 -13.72 28.57 8.60
N GLU A 155 -13.90 29.12 9.80
CA GLU A 155 -13.93 30.56 10.06
C GLU A 155 -12.52 31.05 10.36
N ARG A 156 -12.06 32.04 9.59
CA ARG A 156 -10.71 32.58 9.72
C ARG A 156 -10.58 33.51 10.92
N SER A 157 -9.38 33.59 11.48
CA SER A 157 -9.04 34.53 12.55
C SER A 157 -9.25 36.00 12.18
N GLU A 158 -8.94 36.38 10.93
CA GLU A 158 -9.17 37.72 10.38
C GLU A 158 -10.62 37.97 9.92
N GLY A 159 -11.50 36.99 10.10
CA GLY A 159 -12.88 36.99 9.63
C GLY A 159 -13.07 36.41 8.22
N GLY A 160 -14.28 35.93 7.96
CA GLY A 160 -14.65 35.26 6.71
C GLY A 160 -14.55 33.74 6.79
N PHE A 161 -15.06 33.07 5.75
CA PHE A 161 -15.15 31.61 5.70
C PHE A 161 -14.37 31.04 4.52
N VAL A 162 -13.70 29.91 4.73
CA VAL A 162 -13.07 29.12 3.68
C VAL A 162 -13.68 27.73 3.64
N SER A 163 -14.01 27.26 2.43
CA SER A 163 -14.43 25.86 2.27
C SER A 163 -13.22 24.95 2.44
N THR A 164 -13.33 24.01 3.36
CA THR A 164 -12.29 23.04 3.71
C THR A 164 -12.66 21.63 3.29
N LEU A 165 -13.71 21.42 2.50
CA LEU A 165 -14.16 20.08 2.10
C LEU A 165 -13.04 19.24 1.45
N ASN A 166 -12.25 19.82 0.55
CA ASN A 166 -11.12 19.11 -0.07
C ASN A 166 -9.98 18.86 0.92
N LEU A 167 -9.76 19.78 1.85
CA LEU A 167 -8.74 19.64 2.90
C LEU A 167 -9.14 18.54 3.90
N GLN A 168 -10.41 18.53 4.31
CA GLN A 168 -11.02 17.48 5.13
C GLN A 168 -10.85 16.11 4.46
N ARG A 169 -11.22 15.97 3.17
CA ARG A 169 -11.04 14.71 2.43
C ARG A 169 -9.58 14.24 2.37
N GLN A 170 -8.62 15.16 2.26
CA GLN A 170 -7.19 14.83 2.32
C GLN A 170 -6.76 14.34 3.70
N ALA A 171 -7.21 15.02 4.77
CA ALA A 171 -6.96 14.61 6.15
C ALA A 171 -7.59 13.23 6.47
N LEU A 172 -8.80 12.96 5.98
CA LEU A 172 -9.44 11.65 6.09
C LEU A 172 -8.66 10.56 5.34
N GLY A 173 -8.18 10.85 4.13
CA GLY A 173 -7.28 9.95 3.41
C GLY A 173 -6.00 9.66 4.19
N TYR A 174 -5.39 10.70 4.79
CA TYR A 174 -4.22 10.57 5.67
C TYR A 174 -4.49 9.61 6.85
N ILE A 175 -5.62 9.77 7.54
CA ILE A 175 -6.03 8.90 8.66
C ILE A 175 -6.20 7.46 8.17
N PHE A 176 -7.01 7.26 7.12
CA PHE A 176 -7.26 5.95 6.53
C PHE A 176 -5.94 5.22 6.21
N PHE A 177 -5.07 5.85 5.44
CA PHE A 177 -3.82 5.24 4.98
C PHE A 177 -2.83 5.00 6.13
N SER A 178 -2.83 5.85 7.17
CA SER A 178 -1.98 5.65 8.34
C SER A 178 -2.40 4.42 9.15
N TYR A 179 -3.70 4.24 9.42
CA TYR A 179 -4.22 3.04 10.09
C TYR A 179 -4.01 1.78 9.24
N LEU A 180 -4.27 1.85 7.93
CA LEU A 180 -4.01 0.75 7.02
C LEU A 180 -2.53 0.34 7.06
N MET A 181 -1.61 1.31 6.98
CA MET A 181 -0.18 1.05 7.01
C MET A 181 0.27 0.43 8.34
N ILE A 182 -0.21 0.94 9.49
CA ILE A 182 0.04 0.34 10.80
C ILE A 182 -0.33 -1.14 10.80
N PHE A 183 -1.50 -1.48 10.26
CA PHE A 183 -1.96 -2.87 10.23
C PHE A 183 -1.19 -3.74 9.25
N VAL A 184 -0.79 -3.24 8.09
CA VAL A 184 0.13 -3.96 7.18
C VAL A 184 1.45 -4.27 7.90
N LEU A 185 2.02 -3.29 8.62
CA LEU A 185 3.28 -3.44 9.35
C LEU A 185 3.13 -4.37 10.57
N LEU A 186 2.01 -4.31 11.30
CA LEU A 186 1.68 -5.27 12.35
C LEU A 186 1.55 -6.67 11.78
N GLY A 187 0.93 -6.83 10.61
CA GLY A 187 0.86 -8.10 9.89
C GLY A 187 2.25 -8.64 9.55
N LEU A 188 3.17 -7.80 9.06
CA LEU A 188 4.56 -8.18 8.80
C LEU A 188 5.30 -8.55 10.09
N MET A 189 5.12 -7.78 11.15
CA MET A 189 5.73 -8.04 12.46
C MET A 189 5.24 -9.37 13.04
N VAL A 190 3.92 -9.57 13.09
CA VAL A 190 3.29 -10.81 13.58
C VAL A 190 3.72 -11.99 12.72
N ALA A 191 3.79 -11.83 11.39
CA ALA A 191 4.30 -12.87 10.51
C ALA A 191 5.74 -13.30 10.85
N VAL A 192 6.61 -12.35 11.20
CA VAL A 192 8.00 -12.63 11.62
C VAL A 192 8.06 -13.28 13.01
N LEU A 193 7.24 -12.80 13.96
CA LEU A 193 7.22 -13.30 15.34
C LEU A 193 6.55 -14.67 15.47
N ALA A 194 5.49 -14.90 14.72
CA ALA A 194 4.71 -16.14 14.74
C ALA A 194 5.30 -17.25 13.88
N ARG A 195 6.34 -16.94 13.07
CA ARG A 195 7.06 -17.89 12.22
C ARG A 195 7.66 -19.02 13.04
N GLY A 196 7.35 -20.27 12.67
CA GLY A 196 7.82 -21.47 13.35
C GLY A 196 7.14 -21.74 14.70
N VAL A 197 6.18 -20.90 15.11
CA VAL A 197 5.42 -21.01 16.37
C VAL A 197 3.93 -21.24 16.09
N LEU A 198 3.23 -20.26 15.51
CA LEU A 198 1.80 -20.39 15.13
C LEU A 198 1.66 -20.88 13.69
N ASN A 199 2.56 -20.43 12.81
CA ASN A 199 2.62 -20.81 11.42
C ASN A 199 3.87 -21.64 11.13
N ALA A 200 3.76 -22.55 10.18
CA ALA A 200 4.93 -23.22 9.62
C ALA A 200 5.84 -22.20 8.92
N GLU A 201 7.14 -22.49 8.89
CA GLU A 201 8.12 -21.65 8.23
C GLU A 201 8.01 -21.79 6.71
N SER A 202 7.85 -20.69 5.98
CA SER A 202 7.97 -20.70 4.52
C SER A 202 9.39 -21.03 4.09
N LYS A 203 9.50 -21.93 3.10
CA LYS A 203 10.77 -22.34 2.50
C LYS A 203 11.22 -21.43 1.36
N ASP A 204 10.27 -20.78 0.69
CA ASP A 204 10.49 -19.98 -0.51
C ASP A 204 9.93 -18.56 -0.37
N GLY A 205 10.46 -17.64 -1.19
CA GLY A 205 10.01 -16.25 -1.25
C GLY A 205 10.69 -15.33 -0.24
N TRP A 206 10.03 -14.22 0.10
CA TRP A 206 10.66 -13.12 0.86
C TRP A 206 11.13 -13.56 2.25
N PHE A 207 10.33 -14.38 2.92
CA PHE A 207 10.62 -14.89 4.27
C PHE A 207 11.48 -16.16 4.29
N GLY A 208 11.71 -16.81 3.14
CA GLY A 208 12.51 -18.04 3.05
C GLY A 208 13.99 -17.85 3.41
N ASN A 209 14.49 -16.62 3.36
CA ASN A 209 15.88 -16.28 3.73
C ASN A 209 16.07 -16.03 5.24
N ILE A 210 15.01 -16.15 6.04
CA ILE A 210 15.08 -16.04 7.50
C ILE A 210 15.51 -17.37 8.08
N ASN A 211 16.60 -17.35 8.86
CA ASN A 211 17.10 -18.53 9.56
C ASN A 211 16.05 -19.06 10.55
N SER A 212 15.88 -20.38 10.59
CA SER A 212 15.03 -21.05 11.58
C SER A 212 15.59 -20.86 13.00
N SER A 213 14.73 -20.94 14.00
CA SER A 213 15.12 -20.82 15.41
C SER A 213 14.45 -21.91 16.26
N GLU A 214 15.23 -22.54 17.14
CA GLU A 214 14.74 -23.60 18.04
C GLU A 214 13.94 -23.04 19.24
N GLY A 215 14.06 -21.74 19.54
CA GLY A 215 13.36 -21.06 20.64
C GLY A 215 11.97 -20.52 20.26
N LEU A 216 11.22 -19.99 21.24
CA LEU A 216 9.94 -19.31 20.99
C LEU A 216 10.10 -17.96 20.30
N TRP A 217 11.31 -17.38 20.36
CA TRP A 217 11.61 -16.08 19.78
C TRP A 217 12.91 -16.12 18.99
N ASN A 218 12.84 -15.70 17.72
CA ASN A 218 13.99 -15.66 16.83
C ASN A 218 14.79 -14.36 16.99
N LYS A 219 15.87 -14.41 17.77
CA LYS A 219 16.79 -13.27 17.95
C LYS A 219 17.47 -12.82 16.66
N SER A 220 17.61 -13.69 15.66
CA SER A 220 18.30 -13.35 14.42
C SER A 220 17.54 -12.33 13.55
N THR A 221 16.22 -12.23 13.74
CA THR A 221 15.37 -11.24 13.06
C THR A 221 15.19 -9.96 13.86
N LEU A 222 15.88 -9.78 14.99
CA LEU A 222 15.76 -8.60 15.84
C LEU A 222 15.93 -7.27 15.08
N PRO A 223 16.90 -7.09 14.15
CA PRO A 223 17.00 -5.84 13.39
C PRO A 223 15.74 -5.54 12.59
N LEU A 224 15.15 -6.56 11.95
CA LEU A 224 13.90 -6.42 11.19
C LEU A 224 12.72 -6.09 12.10
N GLN A 225 12.61 -6.77 13.25
CA GLN A 225 11.57 -6.49 14.25
C GLN A 225 11.67 -5.03 14.73
N ILE A 226 12.87 -4.56 15.10
CA ILE A 226 13.08 -3.18 15.54
C ILE A 226 12.69 -2.20 14.43
N ALA A 227 13.09 -2.42 13.18
CA ALA A 227 12.74 -1.53 12.08
C ALA A 227 11.22 -1.46 11.83
N LEU A 228 10.53 -2.59 11.85
CA LEU A 228 9.07 -2.65 11.74
C LEU A 228 8.39 -1.93 12.91
N LEU A 229 8.91 -2.09 14.13
CA LEU A 229 8.40 -1.37 15.31
C LEU A 229 8.60 0.14 15.17
N VAL A 230 9.78 0.59 14.76
CA VAL A 230 10.06 2.01 14.49
C VAL A 230 9.10 2.56 13.43
N TRP A 231 8.80 1.79 12.39
CA TRP A 231 7.86 2.21 11.35
C TRP A 231 6.43 2.34 11.89
N ILE A 232 5.95 1.35 12.67
CA ILE A 232 4.65 1.43 13.34
C ILE A 232 4.59 2.66 14.24
N LEU A 233 5.61 2.86 15.08
CA LEU A 233 5.68 3.99 16.01
C LEU A 233 5.75 5.34 15.28
N ALA A 234 6.37 5.41 14.09
CA ALA A 234 6.36 6.61 13.29
C ALA A 234 4.94 6.99 12.84
N HIS A 235 4.14 6.02 12.37
CA HIS A 235 2.73 6.31 12.04
C HIS A 235 1.88 6.62 13.28
N VAL A 236 2.13 5.96 14.41
CA VAL A 236 1.45 6.27 15.68
C VAL A 236 1.79 7.68 16.16
N ALA A 237 3.05 8.08 16.12
CA ALA A 237 3.49 9.43 16.48
C ALA A 237 2.92 10.50 15.52
N SER A 238 2.80 10.17 14.23
CA SER A 238 2.13 11.01 13.21
C SER A 238 0.67 11.25 13.58
N LEU A 239 -0.08 10.21 13.90
CA LEU A 239 -1.49 10.31 14.31
C LEU A 239 -1.64 11.06 15.64
N TRP A 240 -0.78 10.76 16.61
CA TRP A 240 -0.79 11.46 17.90
C TRP A 240 -0.51 12.96 17.75
N HIS A 241 0.48 13.33 16.91
CA HIS A 241 0.75 14.74 16.64
C HIS A 241 -0.43 15.41 15.91
N PHE A 242 -1.04 14.72 14.94
CA PHE A 242 -2.24 15.21 14.27
C PHE A 242 -3.36 15.53 15.27
N ASP A 243 -3.58 14.73 16.30
CA ASP A 243 -4.61 15.00 17.32
C ASP A 243 -4.27 16.17 18.23
N SER A 244 -2.98 16.41 18.48
CA SER A 244 -2.50 17.44 19.41
C SER A 244 -2.50 18.86 18.85
N VAL A 245 -2.61 19.03 17.52
CA VAL A 245 -2.55 20.35 16.86
C VAL A 245 -3.93 20.97 16.67
N GLU A 246 -3.97 22.25 16.31
CA GLU A 246 -5.19 22.99 16.06
C GLU A 246 -5.89 22.58 14.75
N MET A 247 -7.16 22.94 14.61
CA MET A 247 -7.97 22.55 13.44
C MET A 247 -7.40 23.05 12.11
N PHE A 248 -6.83 24.25 12.06
CA PHE A 248 -6.21 24.79 10.85
C PHE A 248 -4.95 24.02 10.45
N ASP A 249 -4.20 23.46 11.42
CA ASP A 249 -3.05 22.59 11.16
C ASP A 249 -3.49 21.22 10.66
N LYS A 250 -4.55 20.63 11.25
CA LYS A 250 -5.16 19.36 10.80
C LYS A 250 -5.62 19.44 9.35
N LEU A 251 -6.21 20.57 8.97
CA LEU A 251 -6.74 20.79 7.62
C LEU A 251 -5.68 21.31 6.64
N GLY A 252 -4.53 21.82 7.09
CA GLY A 252 -3.51 22.34 6.17
C GLY A 252 -3.84 23.74 5.64
N ILE A 253 -4.48 24.60 6.45
CA ILE A 253 -4.86 25.96 6.05
C ILE A 253 -3.64 26.88 6.23
N THR A 254 -2.80 26.94 5.19
CA THR A 254 -1.53 27.70 5.22
C THR A 254 -1.70 29.21 5.32
N SER A 255 -2.92 29.73 5.14
CA SER A 255 -3.20 31.16 5.25
C SER A 255 -3.45 31.65 6.68
N GLU A 256 -3.68 30.76 7.65
CA GLU A 256 -3.92 31.18 9.04
C GLU A 256 -2.61 31.52 9.76
N GLU A 257 -2.66 32.56 10.59
CA GLU A 257 -1.54 32.93 11.45
C GLU A 257 -1.25 31.81 12.45
N GLY A 258 0.03 31.43 12.60
CA GLY A 258 0.44 30.35 13.50
C GLY A 258 0.44 28.94 12.87
N TYR A 259 0.05 28.80 11.59
CA TYR A 259 0.12 27.51 10.89
C TYR A 259 1.54 26.92 10.85
N HIS A 260 1.68 25.68 11.33
CA HIS A 260 2.90 24.88 11.21
C HIS A 260 2.64 23.46 10.66
N GLY A 261 1.36 23.08 10.57
CA GLY A 261 0.92 21.76 10.12
C GLY A 261 1.31 20.65 11.09
N HIS A 262 1.35 19.41 10.61
CA HIS A 262 1.69 18.25 11.42
C HIS A 262 2.69 17.30 10.74
N PHE A 263 3.23 16.37 11.53
CA PHE A 263 3.98 15.23 11.03
C PHE A 263 2.97 14.31 10.31
N GLY A 264 3.07 14.24 8.98
CA GLY A 264 2.09 13.56 8.13
C GLY A 264 2.57 12.20 7.58
N PHE A 265 1.71 11.56 6.77
CA PHE A 265 1.91 10.19 6.27
C PHE A 265 3.29 9.97 5.64
N TRP A 266 3.71 10.82 4.71
CA TRP A 266 4.96 10.64 3.97
C TRP A 266 6.19 10.68 4.86
N ALA A 267 6.21 11.55 5.86
CA ALA A 267 7.33 11.67 6.77
C ALA A 267 7.45 10.41 7.67
N ALA A 268 6.32 9.83 8.11
CA ALA A 268 6.28 8.55 8.79
C ALA A 268 6.67 7.37 7.87
N PHE A 269 6.15 7.35 6.64
CA PHE A 269 6.42 6.33 5.64
C PHE A 269 7.91 6.25 5.30
N PHE A 270 8.55 7.38 5.00
CA PHE A 270 9.99 7.42 4.70
C PHE A 270 10.85 7.10 5.92
N THR A 271 10.41 7.46 7.14
CA THR A 271 11.10 7.05 8.36
C THR A 271 11.16 5.53 8.49
N GLY A 272 10.07 4.86 8.12
CA GLY A 272 10.01 3.41 8.03
C GLY A 272 10.87 2.79 6.94
N MET A 273 10.91 3.38 5.75
CA MET A 273 11.82 2.94 4.68
C MET A 273 13.28 3.04 5.13
N VAL A 274 13.66 4.16 5.76
CA VAL A 274 15.00 4.36 6.30
C VAL A 274 15.30 3.35 7.41
N SER A 275 14.34 3.07 8.32
CA SER A 275 14.54 2.08 9.38
C SER A 275 14.81 0.68 8.83
N LEU A 276 14.12 0.27 7.75
CA LEU A 276 14.40 -1.01 7.07
C LEU A 276 15.78 -1.05 6.43
N ILE A 277 16.22 0.05 5.79
CA ILE A 277 17.56 0.14 5.22
C ILE A 277 18.61 0.01 6.33
N VAL A 278 18.42 0.73 7.44
CA VAL A 278 19.28 0.66 8.62
C VAL A 278 19.31 -0.76 9.20
N ALA A 279 18.17 -1.45 9.32
CA ALA A 279 18.14 -2.85 9.76
C ALA A 279 18.90 -3.79 8.82
N GLY A 280 18.79 -3.58 7.50
CA GLY A 280 19.60 -4.29 6.52
C GLY A 280 21.10 -4.08 6.73
N MET A 281 21.53 -2.82 6.90
CA MET A 281 22.92 -2.46 7.19
C MET A 281 23.41 -3.10 8.51
N VAL A 282 22.61 -3.06 9.57
CA VAL A 282 22.93 -3.67 10.87
C VAL A 282 23.07 -5.19 10.76
N SER A 283 22.23 -5.84 9.95
CA SER A 283 22.32 -7.29 9.73
C SER A 283 23.61 -7.72 9.02
N GLU A 284 24.19 -6.84 8.20
CA GLU A 284 25.50 -6.99 7.55
C GLU A 284 26.67 -6.46 8.41
N ARG A 285 26.39 -5.98 9.62
CA ARG A 285 27.35 -5.29 10.49
C ARG A 285 27.97 -4.03 9.88
N TRP A 286 27.29 -3.40 8.92
CA TRP A 286 27.67 -2.09 8.35
C TRP A 286 27.28 -0.95 9.30
N HIS A 287 27.72 -1.04 10.56
CA HIS A 287 27.28 -0.18 11.65
C HIS A 287 27.59 1.31 11.39
N THR A 288 28.74 1.64 10.80
CA THR A 288 29.07 3.01 10.41
C THR A 288 28.05 3.61 9.44
N ARG A 289 27.62 2.84 8.42
CA ARG A 289 26.63 3.29 7.43
C ARG A 289 25.25 3.41 8.07
N ALA A 290 24.90 2.46 8.93
CA ALA A 290 23.66 2.46 9.68
C ALA A 290 23.55 3.70 10.60
N MET A 291 24.59 4.00 11.36
CA MET A 291 24.66 5.18 12.22
C MET A 291 24.59 6.47 11.39
N LEU A 292 25.36 6.58 10.31
CA LEU A 292 25.33 7.76 9.46
C LEU A 292 23.93 8.00 8.87
N LEU A 293 23.33 7.00 8.22
CA LEU A 293 22.01 7.14 7.62
C LEU A 293 20.94 7.43 8.68
N GLY A 294 20.94 6.69 9.78
CA GLY A 294 19.95 6.84 10.86
C GLY A 294 20.05 8.20 11.54
N SER A 295 21.26 8.65 11.89
CA SER A 295 21.48 9.94 12.54
C SER A 295 21.22 11.11 11.60
N MET A 296 21.59 11.03 10.33
CA MET A 296 21.30 12.10 9.35
C MET A 296 19.80 12.18 9.05
N TRP A 297 19.10 11.03 8.98
CA TRP A 297 17.64 11.03 8.85
C TRP A 297 16.95 11.64 10.07
N ALA A 298 17.37 11.26 11.28
CA ALA A 298 16.82 11.84 12.51
C ALA A 298 17.07 13.36 12.57
N LEU A 299 18.27 13.81 12.19
CA LEU A 299 18.60 15.23 12.11
C LEU A 299 17.72 15.95 11.08
N TYR A 300 17.54 15.36 9.89
CA TYR A 300 16.66 15.90 8.86
C TYR A 300 15.21 16.05 9.35
N GLN A 301 14.68 15.07 10.09
CA GLN A 301 13.33 15.17 10.64
C GLN A 301 13.25 16.32 11.65
N VAL A 302 14.17 16.38 12.61
CA VAL A 302 14.20 17.42 13.65
C VAL A 302 14.37 18.82 13.05
N SER A 303 15.26 18.98 12.06
CA SER A 303 15.46 20.26 11.37
C SER A 303 14.26 20.64 10.50
N SER A 304 13.62 19.67 9.83
CA SER A 304 12.41 19.94 9.05
C SER A 304 11.23 20.37 9.92
N TRP A 305 11.15 19.87 11.17
CA TRP A 305 10.14 20.30 12.12
C TRP A 305 10.41 21.71 12.64
N TYR A 306 11.68 22.06 12.82
CA TYR A 306 12.09 23.41 13.17
C TYR A 306 11.76 24.41 12.06
N GLU A 307 12.09 24.09 10.81
CA GLU A 307 11.79 24.94 9.64
C GLU A 307 10.29 25.17 9.44
N ARG A 308 9.46 24.20 9.84
CA ARG A 308 7.99 24.32 9.79
C ARG A 308 7.39 25.08 10.97
N GLY A 309 8.18 25.38 12.01
CA GLY A 309 7.68 26.03 13.24
C GLY A 309 6.97 25.09 14.21
N ILE A 310 7.07 23.77 14.06
CA ILE A 310 6.50 22.79 15.00
C ILE A 310 7.18 22.91 16.39
N TRP A 311 8.45 23.27 16.39
CA TRP A 311 9.19 23.65 17.59
C TRP A 311 10.18 24.75 17.24
N GLN A 312 10.49 25.60 18.21
CA GLN A 312 11.40 26.74 18.02
C GLN A 312 12.34 26.87 19.21
N ALA A 313 13.49 27.49 18.96
CA ALA A 313 14.50 27.80 19.95
C ALA A 313 15.30 29.01 19.47
N ASP A 314 15.30 30.09 20.25
CA ASP A 314 15.95 31.37 19.90
C ASP A 314 17.44 31.20 19.57
N GLN A 315 18.12 30.23 20.21
CA GLN A 315 19.54 29.97 19.96
C GLN A 315 19.81 29.41 18.56
N LEU A 316 18.80 28.83 17.90
CA LEU A 316 18.91 28.22 16.58
C LEU A 316 18.51 29.17 15.44
N GLU A 317 18.15 30.41 15.76
CA GLU A 317 17.76 31.42 14.78
C GLU A 317 18.94 32.26 14.25
N GLY A 318 18.74 32.85 13.08
CA GLY A 318 19.69 33.77 12.46
C GLY A 318 21.04 33.15 12.09
N THR A 319 22.05 34.00 11.90
CA THR A 319 23.38 33.57 11.42
C THR A 319 24.10 32.65 12.42
N TRP A 320 23.93 32.87 13.72
CA TRP A 320 24.49 32.01 14.75
C TRP A 320 23.82 30.64 14.79
N GLY A 321 22.50 30.59 14.58
CA GLY A 321 21.75 29.35 14.43
C GLY A 321 22.29 28.45 13.33
N ALA A 322 22.61 29.02 12.16
CA ALA A 322 23.22 28.27 11.06
C ALA A 322 24.56 27.61 11.45
N LEU A 323 25.41 28.31 12.22
CA LEU A 323 26.65 27.75 12.75
C LEU A 323 26.41 26.66 13.79
N ILE A 324 25.36 26.78 14.60
CA ILE A 324 24.99 25.75 15.58
C ILE A 324 24.47 24.50 14.87
N TRP A 325 23.61 24.62 13.86
CA TRP A 325 23.16 23.49 13.02
C TRP A 325 24.34 22.80 12.33
N LEU A 326 25.29 23.57 11.80
CA LEU A 326 26.55 23.03 11.27
C LEU A 326 27.33 22.29 12.36
N GLY A 327 27.46 22.87 13.55
CA GLY A 327 28.11 22.28 14.71
C GLY A 327 27.48 20.95 15.14
N ILE A 328 26.15 20.90 15.28
CA ILE A 328 25.38 19.69 15.60
C ILE A 328 25.69 18.60 14.57
N THR A 329 25.59 18.93 13.29
CA THR A 329 25.89 18.00 12.18
C THR A 329 27.32 17.49 12.27
N PHE A 330 28.28 18.40 12.46
CA PHE A 330 29.69 18.09 12.57
C PHE A 330 29.98 17.14 13.75
N PHE A 331 29.47 17.43 14.94
CA PHE A 331 29.71 16.62 16.13
C PHE A 331 29.03 15.25 16.06
N ILE A 332 27.85 15.14 15.42
CA ILE A 332 27.25 13.83 15.11
C ILE A 332 28.21 13.03 14.22
N CYS A 333 28.74 13.62 13.15
CA CYS A 333 29.70 12.97 12.26
C CYS A 333 31.01 12.58 12.96
N VAL A 334 31.53 13.42 13.86
CA VAL A 334 32.71 13.09 14.70
C VAL A 334 32.40 11.91 15.61
N GLY A 335 31.26 11.89 16.28
CA GLY A 335 30.83 10.77 17.12
C GLY A 335 30.74 9.46 16.34
N ILE A 336 30.13 9.50 15.14
CA ILE A 336 30.08 8.35 14.24
C ILE A 336 31.49 7.90 13.85
N TYR A 337 32.39 8.84 13.51
CA TYR A 337 33.76 8.53 13.15
C TYR A 337 34.51 7.84 14.31
N MET A 338 34.41 8.36 15.53
CA MET A 338 35.05 7.77 16.71
C MET A 338 34.56 6.34 17.00
N ILE A 339 33.25 6.09 16.85
CA ILE A 339 32.69 4.74 17.01
C ILE A 339 33.14 3.84 15.85
N SER A 340 33.23 4.38 14.63
CA SER A 340 33.61 3.63 13.44
C SER A 340 35.07 3.16 13.42
N THR A 341 35.94 3.76 14.23
CA THR A 341 37.33 3.28 14.39
C THR A 341 37.46 2.11 15.36
N HIS A 342 36.40 1.79 16.11
CA HIS A 342 36.39 0.71 17.09
C HIS A 342 36.32 -0.67 16.40
N GLU A 343 37.06 -1.66 16.90
CA GLU A 343 37.14 -3.00 16.26
C GLU A 343 35.78 -3.69 16.09
N LYS A 344 34.91 -3.60 17.10
CA LYS A 344 33.58 -4.23 17.10
C LYS A 344 32.51 -3.54 16.24
N TRP A 345 32.64 -2.24 15.97
CA TRP A 345 31.60 -1.42 15.35
C TRP A 345 32.06 -0.75 14.06
N GLY A 346 33.35 -0.82 13.78
CA GLY A 346 33.99 -0.29 12.59
C GLY A 346 33.94 -1.22 11.40
N GLY A 347 34.60 -0.80 10.32
CA GLY A 347 34.66 -1.55 9.07
C GLY A 347 35.27 -2.96 9.19
N TRP A 348 36.06 -3.19 10.24
CA TRP A 348 36.64 -4.50 10.58
C TRP A 348 35.59 -5.54 11.02
N SER A 349 34.40 -5.09 11.46
CA SER A 349 33.31 -5.98 11.90
C SER A 349 32.39 -6.43 10.77
N ASN A 350 32.54 -5.84 9.57
CA ASN A 350 31.70 -6.12 8.41
C ASN A 350 31.73 -7.62 8.09
N LYS A 351 30.57 -8.17 7.74
CA LYS A 351 30.51 -9.56 7.31
C LYS A 351 31.23 -9.76 5.97
N GLU A 352 31.97 -10.86 5.88
CA GLU A 352 32.60 -11.29 4.64
C GLU A 352 31.57 -11.82 3.64
N ASP A 353 31.95 -11.88 2.37
CA ASP A 353 31.06 -12.28 1.28
C ASP A 353 30.54 -13.73 1.40
N HIS A 354 31.23 -14.59 2.15
CA HIS A 354 30.78 -15.96 2.39
C HIS A 354 29.85 -16.09 3.61
N GLU A 355 29.75 -15.05 4.46
CA GLU A 355 28.94 -15.04 5.69
C GLU A 355 27.68 -14.15 5.59
N MET A 356 27.17 -13.95 4.37
CA MET A 356 26.05 -13.04 4.09
C MET A 356 24.86 -13.24 5.04
N SER A 357 24.32 -12.13 5.56
CA SER A 357 23.08 -12.14 6.32
C SER A 357 21.88 -12.59 5.48
N GLY A 358 20.80 -12.96 6.15
CA GLY A 358 19.51 -13.22 5.48
C GLY A 358 19.01 -12.02 4.68
N ALA A 359 19.26 -10.79 5.14
CA ALA A 359 18.86 -9.58 4.41
C ALA A 359 19.63 -9.40 3.10
N ARG A 360 20.93 -9.68 3.08
CA ARG A 360 21.74 -9.64 1.85
C ARG A 360 21.39 -10.76 0.89
N LYS A 361 21.09 -11.97 1.40
CA LYS A 361 20.55 -13.07 0.58
C LYS A 361 19.21 -12.68 -0.07
N PHE A 362 18.31 -12.09 0.72
CA PHE A 362 17.04 -11.55 0.23
C PHE A 362 17.25 -10.49 -0.84
N TRP A 363 18.09 -9.49 -0.57
CA TRP A 363 18.36 -8.40 -1.51
C TRP A 363 18.97 -8.93 -2.81
N ASN A 364 19.99 -9.78 -2.74
CA ASN A 364 20.60 -10.38 -3.93
C ASN A 364 19.60 -11.16 -4.80
N ALA A 365 18.65 -11.86 -4.17
CA ALA A 365 17.62 -12.62 -4.87
C ALA A 365 16.53 -11.72 -5.48
N HIS A 366 16.13 -10.64 -4.79
CA HIS A 366 14.88 -9.93 -5.07
C HIS A 366 15.02 -8.44 -5.42
N TRP A 367 16.20 -7.82 -5.33
CA TRP A 367 16.38 -6.37 -5.51
C TRP A 367 15.70 -5.83 -6.76
N SER A 368 15.86 -6.50 -7.91
CA SER A 368 15.31 -6.04 -9.19
C SER A 368 13.78 -6.01 -9.16
N SER A 369 13.14 -7.06 -8.63
CA SER A 369 11.69 -7.11 -8.49
C SER A 369 11.17 -6.09 -7.49
N VAL A 370 11.88 -5.88 -6.36
CA VAL A 370 11.53 -4.87 -5.36
C VAL A 370 11.62 -3.47 -5.99
N MET A 371 12.70 -3.15 -6.71
CA MET A 371 12.87 -1.84 -7.35
C MET A 371 11.84 -1.57 -8.45
N ILE A 372 11.50 -2.57 -9.27
CA ILE A 372 10.42 -2.44 -10.28
C ILE A 372 9.07 -2.25 -9.58
N GLY A 373 8.81 -3.00 -8.51
CA GLY A 373 7.60 -2.83 -7.69
C GLY A 373 7.50 -1.44 -7.05
N MET A 374 8.61 -0.88 -6.57
CA MET A 374 8.65 0.50 -6.06
C MET A 374 8.42 1.52 -7.18
N ALA A 375 9.00 1.32 -8.36
CA ALA A 375 8.74 2.18 -9.51
C ALA A 375 7.26 2.18 -9.89
N PHE A 376 6.59 1.02 -9.84
CA PHE A 376 5.14 0.90 -10.01
C PHE A 376 4.37 1.64 -8.92
N PHE A 377 4.71 1.44 -7.65
CA PHE A 377 4.07 2.11 -6.52
C PHE A 377 4.15 3.64 -6.63
N PHE A 378 5.36 4.20 -6.76
CA PHE A 378 5.53 5.65 -6.90
C PHE A 378 4.94 6.18 -8.21
N GLY A 379 4.99 5.40 -9.28
CA GLY A 379 4.36 5.73 -10.56
C GLY A 379 2.84 5.83 -10.47
N LEU A 380 2.21 4.98 -9.66
CA LEU A 380 0.78 5.07 -9.38
C LEU A 380 0.46 6.26 -8.47
N VAL A 381 1.23 6.45 -7.39
CA VAL A 381 1.06 7.57 -6.45
C VAL A 381 1.11 8.92 -7.17
N ILE A 382 2.13 9.16 -8.01
CA ILE A 382 2.28 10.46 -8.71
C ILE A 382 1.14 10.71 -9.71
N ARG A 383 0.54 9.67 -10.27
CA ARG A 383 -0.59 9.79 -11.20
C ARG A 383 -1.90 10.10 -10.47
N ILE A 384 -2.05 9.67 -9.22
CA ILE A 384 -3.30 9.79 -8.45
C ILE A 384 -3.31 11.01 -7.54
N GLN A 385 -2.25 11.22 -6.74
CA GLN A 385 -2.26 12.09 -5.57
C GLN A 385 -2.66 13.54 -5.86
N TRP A 386 -2.30 14.07 -7.03
CA TRP A 386 -2.54 15.48 -7.37
C TRP A 386 -3.98 15.78 -7.79
N TYR A 387 -4.69 14.80 -8.37
CA TYR A 387 -5.98 15.02 -9.00
C TYR A 387 -7.13 14.28 -8.32
N ALA A 388 -6.86 13.30 -7.45
CA ALA A 388 -7.90 12.52 -6.77
C ALA A 388 -8.93 13.43 -6.08
N VAL A 389 -8.51 14.20 -5.08
CA VAL A 389 -9.45 15.05 -4.31
C VAL A 389 -10.01 16.23 -5.13
N PRO A 390 -9.20 16.99 -5.90
CA PRO A 390 -9.74 18.09 -6.70
C PRO A 390 -10.81 17.65 -7.72
N SER A 391 -10.67 16.44 -8.29
CA SER A 391 -11.65 15.91 -9.25
C SER A 391 -12.98 15.51 -8.62
N MET A 392 -13.02 15.27 -7.30
CA MET A 392 -14.25 14.89 -6.57
C MET A 392 -15.07 16.10 -6.10
N ASN A 393 -14.50 17.29 -6.16
CA ASN A 393 -15.14 18.55 -5.76
C ASN A 393 -14.36 19.69 -6.42
N ALA A 394 -14.67 19.89 -7.70
CA ALA A 394 -13.97 20.84 -8.54
C ALA A 394 -14.32 22.28 -8.20
N TYR A 395 -13.33 23.16 -8.39
CA TYR A 395 -13.47 24.57 -8.06
C TYR A 395 -14.55 25.22 -8.93
N GLY A 396 -15.52 25.86 -8.28
CA GLY A 396 -16.62 26.58 -8.94
C GLY A 396 -17.87 25.75 -9.23
N THR A 397 -17.77 24.43 -9.42
CA THR A 397 -18.93 23.56 -9.67
C THR A 397 -19.35 22.74 -8.47
N GLY A 398 -18.41 22.39 -7.58
CA GLY A 398 -18.66 21.52 -6.43
C GLY A 398 -18.92 20.05 -6.80
N ASN A 399 -18.77 19.69 -8.08
CA ASN A 399 -19.11 18.39 -8.63
C ASN A 399 -17.86 17.62 -9.08
N TRP A 400 -18.07 16.40 -9.54
CA TRP A 400 -17.08 15.62 -10.28
C TRP A 400 -16.58 16.36 -11.52
N ASP A 401 -15.28 16.28 -11.78
CA ASP A 401 -14.65 16.93 -12.93
C ASP A 401 -13.51 16.11 -13.52
N MET A 402 -13.18 16.41 -14.77
CA MET A 402 -12.22 15.68 -15.60
C MET A 402 -11.23 16.67 -16.23
N THR A 403 -9.97 16.26 -16.27
CA THR A 403 -8.91 16.99 -16.99
C THR A 403 -8.85 16.56 -18.45
N GLY A 404 -8.04 17.22 -19.30
CA GLY A 404 -7.82 16.80 -20.70
C GLY A 404 -8.71 17.43 -21.75
N GLY A 405 -9.53 18.42 -21.38
CA GLY A 405 -10.41 19.12 -22.31
C GLY A 405 -11.66 18.32 -22.65
N SER A 406 -12.10 18.38 -23.92
CA SER A 406 -13.41 17.85 -24.35
C SER A 406 -13.45 16.34 -24.53
N ASP A 407 -12.32 15.69 -24.82
CA ASP A 407 -12.28 14.28 -25.22
C ASP A 407 -12.75 13.34 -24.10
N PRO A 408 -12.32 13.51 -22.83
CA PRO A 408 -12.81 12.71 -21.71
C PRO A 408 -14.32 12.84 -21.44
N TRP A 409 -14.90 14.02 -21.69
CA TRP A 409 -16.35 14.22 -21.59
C TRP A 409 -17.12 13.45 -22.67
N TYR A 410 -16.55 13.34 -23.87
CA TYR A 410 -17.14 12.49 -24.90
C TYR A 410 -17.01 11.00 -24.55
N MET A 411 -15.91 10.58 -23.94
CA MET A 411 -15.76 9.22 -23.40
C MET A 411 -16.82 8.93 -22.33
N LYS A 412 -17.08 9.89 -21.42
CA LYS A 412 -18.14 9.77 -20.40
C LYS A 412 -19.51 9.53 -21.03
N ARG A 413 -19.88 10.30 -22.07
CA ARG A 413 -21.14 10.09 -22.82
C ARG A 413 -21.25 8.68 -23.38
N VAL A 414 -20.17 8.16 -23.98
CA VAL A 414 -20.15 6.80 -24.53
C VAL A 414 -20.31 5.75 -23.41
N VAL A 415 -19.63 5.94 -22.28
CA VAL A 415 -19.72 5.03 -21.13
C VAL A 415 -21.12 5.04 -20.52
N ASP A 416 -21.73 6.22 -20.33
CA ASP A 416 -23.09 6.33 -19.81
C ASP A 416 -24.10 5.65 -20.74
N TYR A 417 -23.91 5.78 -22.05
CA TYR A 417 -24.73 5.04 -23.02
C TYR A 417 -24.56 3.52 -22.87
N ILE A 418 -23.32 3.03 -22.69
CA ILE A 418 -23.05 1.60 -22.48
C ILE A 418 -23.72 1.10 -21.20
N LEU A 419 -23.63 1.86 -20.10
CA LEU A 419 -24.25 1.49 -18.83
C LEU A 419 -25.78 1.46 -18.93
N ALA A 420 -26.38 2.42 -19.65
CA ALA A 420 -27.83 2.51 -19.76
C ALA A 420 -28.44 1.51 -20.77
N ASN A 421 -27.72 1.14 -21.83
CA ASN A 421 -28.25 0.36 -22.95
C ASN A 421 -27.58 -1.01 -23.13
N GLU A 422 -26.55 -1.31 -22.34
CA GLU A 422 -25.73 -2.53 -22.46
C GLU A 422 -25.14 -2.73 -23.88
N ALA A 423 -24.99 -1.64 -24.63
CA ALA A 423 -24.61 -1.64 -26.04
C ALA A 423 -23.60 -0.53 -26.33
N HIS A 424 -22.73 -0.76 -27.32
CA HIS A 424 -21.77 0.26 -27.73
C HIS A 424 -22.43 1.38 -28.53
N LEU A 425 -22.13 2.64 -28.20
CA LEU A 425 -22.60 3.80 -28.95
C LEU A 425 -21.88 3.89 -30.30
N VAL A 426 -22.55 3.49 -31.38
CA VAL A 426 -21.99 3.53 -32.75
C VAL A 426 -22.33 4.85 -33.45
N MET A 427 -23.58 5.28 -33.39
CA MET A 427 -24.07 6.51 -34.01
C MET A 427 -24.61 7.44 -32.93
N ASP A 428 -24.13 8.68 -32.94
CA ASP A 428 -24.45 9.68 -31.95
C ASP A 428 -25.16 10.87 -32.60
N ALA A 429 -26.46 10.99 -32.35
CA ALA A 429 -27.29 12.05 -32.93
C ALA A 429 -26.88 13.47 -32.47
N ASP A 430 -26.26 13.60 -31.29
CA ASP A 430 -25.94 14.90 -30.70
C ASP A 430 -24.56 15.43 -31.13
N ARG A 431 -23.71 14.57 -31.70
CA ARG A 431 -22.31 14.91 -32.03
C ARG A 431 -22.16 15.95 -33.14
N ALA A 432 -23.16 16.13 -33.99
CA ALA A 432 -23.18 17.13 -35.07
C ALA A 432 -24.62 17.45 -35.47
N TYR A 433 -25.39 17.98 -34.53
CA TYR A 433 -26.80 18.29 -34.77
C TYR A 433 -26.98 19.22 -35.99
N PRO A 434 -27.92 18.93 -36.91
CA PRO A 434 -28.94 17.88 -36.87
C PRO A 434 -28.56 16.55 -37.55
N LEU A 435 -27.37 16.43 -38.13
CA LEU A 435 -26.95 15.25 -38.90
C LEU A 435 -26.56 14.06 -38.02
N GLY A 436 -26.11 14.34 -36.80
CA GLY A 436 -25.42 13.36 -35.96
C GLY A 436 -24.05 12.97 -36.53
N GLY A 437 -23.38 12.02 -35.89
CA GLY A 437 -22.10 11.53 -36.35
C GLY A 437 -21.74 10.17 -35.79
N PHE A 438 -20.90 9.44 -36.52
CA PHE A 438 -20.32 8.20 -36.03
C PHE A 438 -19.43 8.48 -34.82
N ASN A 439 -19.49 7.60 -33.83
CA ASN A 439 -18.53 7.57 -32.75
C ASN A 439 -17.18 7.05 -33.29
N PRO A 440 -16.11 7.87 -33.31
CA PRO A 440 -14.78 7.46 -33.76
C PRO A 440 -13.97 6.80 -32.64
N ARG A 441 -14.49 6.72 -31.40
CA ARG A 441 -13.75 6.20 -30.25
C ARG A 441 -13.81 4.66 -30.25
N PRO A 442 -12.67 3.96 -30.29
CA PRO A 442 -12.66 2.50 -30.25
C PRO A 442 -13.30 1.94 -28.97
N PRO A 443 -13.98 0.78 -29.04
CA PRO A 443 -14.82 0.29 -27.97
C PRO A 443 -14.06 -0.15 -26.71
N LEU A 444 -12.85 -0.69 -26.84
CA LEU A 444 -12.19 -1.41 -25.74
C LEU A 444 -11.94 -0.53 -24.51
N PHE A 445 -11.53 0.73 -24.71
CA PHE A 445 -11.29 1.65 -23.60
C PHE A 445 -12.59 1.95 -22.85
N THR A 446 -13.64 2.38 -23.55
CA THR A 446 -14.93 2.72 -22.92
C THR A 446 -15.61 1.51 -22.27
N TRP A 447 -15.50 0.32 -22.87
CA TRP A 447 -16.00 -0.91 -22.26
C TRP A 447 -15.21 -1.32 -21.02
N SER A 448 -13.90 -1.12 -21.00
CA SER A 448 -13.09 -1.39 -19.81
C SER A 448 -13.52 -0.53 -18.62
N ILE A 449 -13.91 0.72 -18.88
CA ILE A 449 -14.47 1.62 -17.86
C ILE A 449 -15.86 1.17 -17.43
N ALA A 450 -16.76 0.88 -18.39
CA ALA A 450 -18.11 0.44 -18.07
C ALA A 450 -18.13 -0.84 -17.22
N ILE A 451 -17.30 -1.83 -17.57
CA ILE A 451 -17.17 -3.07 -16.78
C ILE A 451 -16.67 -2.78 -15.37
N LEU A 452 -15.66 -1.93 -15.21
CA LEU A 452 -15.20 -1.57 -13.87
C LEU A 452 -16.28 -0.82 -13.08
N SER A 453 -17.02 0.08 -13.73
CA SER A 453 -18.16 0.78 -13.11
C SER A 453 -19.20 -0.21 -12.61
N MET A 454 -19.62 -1.18 -13.43
CA MET A 454 -20.57 -2.24 -13.05
C MET A 454 -20.06 -3.08 -11.86
N LEU A 455 -18.75 -3.34 -11.79
CA LEU A 455 -18.14 -4.06 -10.66
C LEU A 455 -18.10 -3.22 -9.37
N LEU A 456 -18.00 -1.90 -9.48
CA LEU A 456 -17.92 -0.97 -8.35
C LEU A 456 -19.29 -0.47 -7.87
N GLU A 457 -20.31 -0.50 -8.73
CA GLU A 457 -21.67 -0.01 -8.47
C GLU A 457 -22.29 -0.57 -7.18
N PRO A 458 -22.18 -1.88 -6.84
CA PRO A 458 -22.73 -2.39 -5.59
C PRO A 458 -22.12 -1.75 -4.32
N MET A 459 -20.94 -1.14 -4.44
CA MET A 459 -20.22 -0.51 -3.33
C MET A 459 -20.30 1.02 -3.34
N LEU A 460 -20.32 1.64 -4.51
CA LEU A 460 -20.17 3.09 -4.68
C LEU A 460 -21.44 3.75 -5.25
N GLY A 461 -22.47 2.97 -5.62
CA GLY A 461 -23.68 3.48 -6.26
C GLY A 461 -23.37 4.25 -7.53
N ASP A 462 -24.09 5.35 -7.76
CA ASP A 462 -23.98 6.19 -8.95
C ASP A 462 -22.58 6.78 -9.16
N ASP A 463 -21.79 6.93 -8.10
CA ASP A 463 -20.41 7.44 -8.19
C ASP A 463 -19.43 6.42 -8.80
N ALA A 464 -19.81 5.14 -8.92
CA ALA A 464 -18.95 4.08 -9.46
C ALA A 464 -18.40 4.41 -10.86
N VAL A 465 -19.22 5.02 -11.72
CA VAL A 465 -18.80 5.42 -13.06
C VAL A 465 -17.72 6.49 -13.00
N TRP A 466 -17.81 7.43 -12.06
CA TRP A 466 -16.81 8.48 -11.88
C TRP A 466 -15.48 7.91 -11.39
N TYR A 467 -15.49 7.05 -10.37
CA TYR A 467 -14.26 6.40 -9.92
C TYR A 467 -13.60 5.55 -11.02
N ALA A 468 -14.38 4.83 -11.82
CA ALA A 468 -13.87 4.06 -12.94
C ALA A 468 -13.27 4.95 -14.05
N MET A 469 -14.00 6.00 -14.44
CA MET A 469 -13.57 6.98 -15.45
C MET A 469 -12.28 7.69 -15.04
N LEU A 470 -12.22 8.18 -13.80
CA LEU A 470 -11.09 9.00 -13.33
C LEU A 470 -9.87 8.14 -12.96
N GLY A 471 -10.08 6.92 -12.47
CA GLY A 471 -9.01 6.08 -11.92
C GLY A 471 -8.29 5.18 -12.92
N LEU A 472 -8.99 4.62 -13.92
CA LEU A 472 -8.40 3.66 -14.86
C LEU A 472 -7.20 4.18 -15.67
N PRO A 473 -7.18 5.44 -16.16
CA PRO A 473 -6.01 5.97 -16.87
C PRO A 473 -4.72 5.90 -16.04
N ALA A 474 -4.80 6.22 -14.74
CA ALA A 474 -3.68 6.12 -13.81
C ALA A 474 -3.21 4.67 -13.63
N VAL A 475 -4.16 3.74 -13.55
CA VAL A 475 -3.86 2.29 -13.44
C VAL A 475 -3.18 1.79 -14.71
N TYR A 476 -3.69 2.11 -15.91
CA TYR A 476 -3.06 1.72 -17.18
C TYR A 476 -1.68 2.32 -17.36
N GLY A 477 -1.53 3.61 -17.03
CA GLY A 477 -0.26 4.32 -17.06
C GLY A 477 0.80 3.67 -16.18
N ALA A 478 0.45 3.29 -14.95
CA ALA A 478 1.33 2.59 -14.03
C ALA A 478 1.63 1.14 -14.48
N LEU A 479 0.62 0.41 -14.96
CA LEU A 479 0.81 -0.97 -15.46
C LEU A 479 1.78 -1.04 -16.64
N THR A 480 1.93 0.03 -17.42
CA THR A 480 2.88 0.13 -18.54
C THR A 480 4.34 -0.06 -18.10
N ILE A 481 4.66 0.15 -16.81
CA ILE A 481 5.98 -0.07 -16.24
C ILE A 481 6.42 -1.54 -16.40
N PHE A 482 5.51 -2.50 -16.23
CA PHE A 482 5.83 -3.93 -16.27
C PHE A 482 6.29 -4.44 -17.65
N PRO A 483 5.56 -4.19 -18.76
CA PRO A 483 6.03 -4.61 -20.08
C PRO A 483 7.34 -3.93 -20.47
N ILE A 484 7.52 -2.63 -20.18
CA ILE A 484 8.76 -1.90 -20.46
C ILE A 484 9.95 -2.50 -19.69
N ALA A 485 9.79 -2.72 -18.38
CA ALA A 485 10.82 -3.35 -17.56
C ALA A 485 11.14 -4.78 -18.05
N THR A 486 10.14 -5.53 -18.50
CA THR A 486 10.32 -6.89 -19.00
C THR A 486 11.08 -6.90 -20.33
N ILE A 487 10.74 -6.02 -21.27
CA ILE A 487 11.47 -5.86 -22.54
C ILE A 487 12.95 -5.56 -22.25
N ALA A 488 13.23 -4.59 -21.38
CA ALA A 488 14.58 -4.21 -21.01
C ALA A 488 15.33 -5.36 -20.30
N LYS A 489 14.65 -6.11 -19.42
CA LYS A 489 15.21 -7.28 -18.74
C LYS A 489 15.64 -8.36 -19.73
N ASP A 490 14.79 -8.66 -20.70
CA ASP A 490 14.99 -9.79 -21.61
C ASP A 490 16.12 -9.58 -22.61
N HIS A 491 16.51 -8.31 -22.85
CA HIS A 491 17.56 -7.91 -23.80
C HIS A 491 18.86 -7.43 -23.13
N PHE A 492 18.76 -6.72 -22.00
CA PHE A 492 19.91 -6.03 -21.39
C PHE A 492 20.13 -6.41 -19.91
N GLY A 493 19.27 -7.23 -19.32
CA GLY A 493 19.41 -7.72 -17.95
C GLY A 493 18.70 -6.89 -16.89
N LYS A 494 18.84 -7.34 -15.63
CA LYS A 494 18.06 -6.84 -14.48
C LYS A 494 18.28 -5.36 -14.16
N SER A 495 19.51 -4.86 -14.31
CA SER A 495 19.84 -3.45 -14.01
C SER A 495 19.16 -2.49 -14.97
N THR A 496 19.22 -2.79 -16.27
CA THR A 496 18.53 -2.00 -17.29
C THR A 496 17.01 -2.04 -17.10
N ALA A 497 16.46 -3.19 -16.69
CA ALA A 497 15.03 -3.31 -16.36
C ALA A 497 14.59 -2.34 -15.26
N VAL A 498 15.39 -2.21 -14.19
CA VAL A 498 15.12 -1.28 -13.10
C VAL A 498 15.19 0.17 -13.58
N ILE A 499 16.24 0.53 -14.33
CA ILE A 499 16.38 1.88 -14.88
C ILE A 499 15.20 2.22 -15.79
N ALA A 500 14.85 1.32 -16.72
CA ALA A 500 13.72 1.51 -17.62
C ALA A 500 12.40 1.69 -16.86
N ALA A 501 12.16 0.91 -15.79
CA ALA A 501 10.98 1.02 -14.96
C ALA A 501 10.86 2.40 -14.29
N TRP A 502 11.95 2.93 -13.72
CA TRP A 502 11.95 4.25 -13.09
C TRP A 502 11.84 5.39 -14.10
N LEU A 503 12.48 5.27 -15.27
CA LEU A 503 12.38 6.27 -16.33
C LEU A 503 10.94 6.41 -16.84
N ILE A 504 10.25 5.31 -17.17
CA ILE A 504 8.86 5.38 -17.65
C ILE A 504 7.89 5.79 -16.54
N SER A 505 8.18 5.43 -15.28
CA SER A 505 7.37 5.83 -14.13
C SER A 505 7.27 7.35 -13.99
N PHE A 506 8.38 8.07 -14.21
CA PHE A 506 8.48 9.53 -14.07
C PHE A 506 8.57 10.32 -15.38
N MET A 507 8.49 9.66 -16.54
CA MET A 507 8.56 10.32 -17.83
C MET A 507 7.41 11.34 -17.96
N PRO A 508 7.69 12.67 -18.03
CA PRO A 508 6.64 13.69 -17.93
C PRO A 508 5.56 13.56 -19.00
N ALA A 509 5.93 13.27 -20.25
CA ALA A 509 4.99 13.08 -21.36
C ALA A 509 4.07 11.87 -21.15
N HIS A 510 4.56 10.79 -20.55
CA HIS A 510 3.72 9.63 -20.23
C HIS A 510 2.83 9.92 -19.02
N VAL A 511 3.38 10.57 -17.98
CA VAL A 511 2.60 10.94 -16.78
C VAL A 511 1.47 11.90 -17.15
N SER A 512 1.73 12.94 -17.96
CA SER A 512 0.73 13.95 -18.33
C SER A 512 -0.44 13.40 -19.16
N HIS A 513 -0.27 12.23 -19.79
CA HIS A 513 -1.32 11.52 -20.54
C HIS A 513 -1.85 10.26 -19.82
N SER A 514 -1.54 10.10 -18.54
CA SER A 514 -1.98 8.95 -17.75
C SER A 514 -2.26 9.28 -16.29
N THR A 515 -2.66 10.52 -15.99
CA THR A 515 -3.05 10.92 -14.64
C THR A 515 -4.47 10.52 -14.31
N TRP A 516 -4.77 10.47 -13.00
CA TRP A 516 -6.15 10.48 -12.52
C TRP A 516 -6.89 11.67 -13.11
N ALA A 517 -8.19 11.48 -13.37
CA ALA A 517 -9.08 12.43 -14.02
C ALA A 517 -8.83 12.73 -15.50
N LEU A 518 -7.80 12.14 -16.12
CA LEU A 518 -7.59 12.24 -17.57
C LEU A 518 -8.13 11.00 -18.28
N ALA A 519 -9.45 10.90 -18.41
CA ALA A 519 -10.10 9.72 -18.98
C ALA A 519 -10.05 9.69 -20.52
N ASP A 520 -8.84 9.56 -21.04
CA ASP A 520 -8.59 9.32 -22.45
C ASP A 520 -7.87 8.00 -22.68
N HIS A 521 -7.91 7.51 -23.91
CA HIS A 521 -7.43 6.19 -24.31
C HIS A 521 -5.90 6.10 -24.42
N ASP A 522 -5.15 7.18 -24.27
CA ASP A 522 -3.69 7.23 -24.44
C ASP A 522 -2.96 6.20 -23.56
N ALA A 523 -3.23 6.22 -22.25
CA ALA A 523 -2.63 5.31 -21.29
C ALA A 523 -2.98 3.84 -21.58
N PHE A 524 -4.21 3.59 -22.03
CA PHE A 524 -4.69 2.28 -22.43
C PHE A 524 -3.91 1.79 -23.66
N VAL A 525 -3.81 2.61 -24.70
CA VAL A 525 -3.08 2.27 -25.93
C VAL A 525 -1.60 2.01 -25.63
N MET A 526 -0.95 2.86 -24.82
CA MET A 526 0.45 2.69 -24.44
C MET A 526 0.71 1.37 -23.72
N LEU A 527 -0.18 0.97 -22.81
CA LEU A 527 -0.08 -0.31 -22.12
C LEU A 527 -0.15 -1.48 -23.11
N PHE A 528 -1.18 -1.51 -23.97
CA PHE A 528 -1.41 -2.63 -24.88
C PHE A 528 -0.39 -2.71 -26.03
N ILE A 529 0.09 -1.57 -26.55
CA ILE A 529 1.19 -1.55 -27.51
C ILE A 529 2.47 -2.09 -26.86
N SER A 530 2.80 -1.63 -25.65
CA SER A 530 3.99 -2.11 -24.92
C SER A 530 3.91 -3.61 -24.61
N MET A 531 2.74 -4.10 -24.22
CA MET A 531 2.51 -5.55 -24.05
C MET A 531 2.63 -6.31 -25.38
N GLY A 532 2.08 -5.77 -26.47
CA GLY A 532 2.20 -6.34 -27.81
C GLY A 532 3.66 -6.53 -28.23
N PHE A 533 4.48 -5.48 -28.10
CA PHE A 533 5.91 -5.57 -28.36
C PHE A 533 6.62 -6.55 -27.41
N MET A 534 6.30 -6.53 -26.12
CA MET A 534 6.88 -7.47 -25.15
C MET A 534 6.63 -8.92 -25.56
N TYR A 535 5.39 -9.28 -25.89
CA TYR A 535 5.05 -10.65 -26.27
C TYR A 535 5.59 -11.01 -27.66
N TRP A 536 5.62 -10.07 -28.60
CA TRP A 536 6.21 -10.29 -29.93
C TRP A 536 7.71 -10.57 -29.84
N MET A 537 8.47 -9.76 -29.10
CA MET A 537 9.90 -9.98 -28.89
C MET A 537 10.19 -11.29 -28.14
N LYS A 538 9.36 -11.63 -27.15
CA LYS A 538 9.45 -12.95 -26.49
C LYS A 538 9.20 -14.09 -27.47
N ALA A 539 8.16 -13.98 -28.29
CA ALA A 539 7.86 -15.01 -29.30
C ALA A 539 9.04 -15.20 -30.25
N MET A 540 9.65 -14.12 -30.75
CA MET A 540 10.85 -14.20 -31.59
C MET A 540 12.04 -14.85 -30.90
N LYS A 541 12.23 -14.58 -29.59
CA LYS A 541 13.32 -15.18 -28.81
C LYS A 541 13.15 -16.68 -28.62
N TYR A 542 11.91 -17.17 -28.56
CA TYR A 542 11.59 -18.59 -28.35
C TYR A 542 11.20 -19.33 -29.64
N SER A 543 11.14 -18.67 -30.79
CA SER A 543 10.77 -19.27 -32.08
C SER A 543 11.93 -19.99 -32.79
N GLY A 544 13.10 -20.09 -32.16
CA GLY A 544 14.30 -20.75 -32.69
C GLY A 544 14.79 -21.85 -31.77
#